data_AF-A0A7Y5T244-F1
#
_entry.id   AF-A0A7Y5T244-F1
#
_cell.length_a   1.000
_cell.length_b   1.000
_cell.length_c   1.000
_cell.angle_alpha   90.00
_cell.angle_beta   90.00
_cell.angle_gamma   90.00
#
_symmetry.space_group_name_H-M   'P 1'
#
loop_
_entity.id
_entity.type
_entity.pdbx_description
1 polymer ?
#
loop_
_entity_poly.entity_id
_entity_poly.type
_entity_poly.pdbx_seq_one_letter_code
_entity_poly.pdbx_strand_id
1 'polypeptide(L)'
;MTTRRSSLNPILLADCLVVFHAILVGITVAGGVAVFTGRFSKFQSSDWFAWSFITAAASQLISLVFTGGCVLTQWEKDLRLSSGMATDYKMTFLEQYLPFLPSWLIDGIPMLTLGALIGACIQFFLIRKRKQLRRPE
;
A
#
# COMPACT_ATOMS: atom_id res chain seq x y z
N MET A 1 11.13 33.39 -29.09
CA MET A 1 11.40 33.13 -27.65
C MET A 1 10.32 32.17 -27.15
N THR A 2 10.49 30.88 -27.41
CA THR A 2 9.55 29.83 -27.01
C THR A 2 9.88 29.42 -25.58
N THR A 3 8.99 29.74 -24.65
CA THR A 3 8.99 29.22 -23.28
C THR A 3 8.88 27.70 -23.36
N ARG A 4 10.02 27.00 -23.27
CA ARG A 4 10.09 25.56 -23.02
C ARG A 4 9.48 25.34 -21.64
N ARG A 5 8.15 25.20 -21.57
CA ARG A 5 7.51 24.62 -20.38
C ARG A 5 8.21 23.28 -20.19
N SER A 6 8.84 23.11 -19.04
CA SER A 6 9.20 21.82 -18.49
C SER A 6 7.92 21.03 -18.25
N SER A 7 7.25 20.58 -19.32
CA SER A 7 6.18 19.62 -19.22
C SER A 7 6.81 18.38 -18.61
N LEU A 8 6.48 18.11 -17.34
CA LEU A 8 6.74 16.83 -16.70
C LEU A 8 6.37 15.75 -17.72
N ASN A 9 7.37 14.97 -18.16
CA ASN A 9 7.15 13.94 -19.15
C ASN A 9 6.17 12.93 -18.52
N PRO A 10 4.95 12.75 -19.05
CA PRO A 10 3.92 11.91 -18.41
C PRO A 10 4.42 10.48 -18.16
N ILE A 11 5.35 10.00 -18.99
CA ILE A 11 6.03 8.72 -18.84
C ILE A 11 6.89 8.70 -17.58
N LEU A 12 7.68 9.74 -17.34
CA LEU A 12 8.53 9.85 -16.15
C LEU A 12 7.67 9.88 -14.87
N LEU A 13 6.53 10.56 -14.92
CA LEU A 13 5.59 10.56 -13.80
C LEU A 13 4.95 9.19 -13.58
N ALA A 14 4.60 8.48 -14.65
CA ALA A 14 4.11 7.11 -14.56
C ALA A 14 5.15 6.17 -13.92
N ASP A 15 6.42 6.26 -14.33
CA ASP A 15 7.49 5.43 -13.76
C ASP A 15 7.76 5.79 -12.29
N CYS A 16 7.70 7.07 -11.92
CA CYS A 16 7.75 7.48 -10.52
C CYS A 16 6.58 6.90 -9.70
N LEU A 17 5.36 6.87 -10.26
CA LEU A 17 4.21 6.25 -9.62
C LEU A 17 4.39 4.75 -9.43
N VAL A 18 4.95 4.04 -10.41
CA VAL A 18 5.24 2.60 -10.29
C VAL A 18 6.19 2.34 -9.14
N VAL A 19 7.29 3.11 -9.06
CA VAL A 19 8.27 2.96 -7.98
C VAL A 19 7.63 3.24 -6.62
N PHE A 20 6.84 4.32 -6.53
CA PHE A 20 6.12 4.66 -5.30
C PHE A 20 5.12 3.57 -4.90
N HIS A 21 4.37 3.04 -5.86
CA HIS A 21 3.41 1.97 -5.62
C HIS A 21 4.12 0.68 -5.18
N ALA A 22 5.25 0.32 -5.80
CA ALA A 22 6.06 -0.82 -5.40
C ALA A 22 6.57 -0.68 -3.95
N ILE A 23 6.95 0.53 -3.53
CA ILE A 23 7.33 0.80 -2.13
C ILE A 23 6.15 0.56 -1.19
N LEU A 24 4.95 1.05 -1.53
CA LEU A 24 3.75 0.84 -0.71
C LEU A 24 3.41 -0.66 -0.60
N VAL A 25 3.50 -1.41 -1.70
CA VAL A 25 3.33 -2.87 -1.70
C VAL A 25 4.38 -3.54 -0.80
N GLY A 26 5.64 -3.11 -0.89
CA GLY A 26 6.71 -3.62 -0.01
C GLY A 26 6.42 -3.38 1.47
N ILE A 27 5.94 -2.19 1.82
CA ILE A 27 5.54 -1.83 3.19
C ILE A 27 4.36 -2.69 3.66
N THR A 28 3.34 -2.90 2.83
CA THR A 28 2.17 -3.71 3.21
C THR A 28 2.52 -5.18 3.38
N VAL A 29 3.36 -5.74 2.51
CA VAL A 29 3.86 -7.12 2.65
C VAL A 29 4.71 -7.27 3.91
N ALA A 30 5.71 -6.40 4.10
CA ALA A 30 6.59 -6.45 5.27
C ALA A 30 5.81 -6.24 6.58
N GLY A 31 4.84 -5.34 6.57
CA GLY A 31 3.96 -5.09 7.70
C GLY A 31 3.04 -6.28 7.99
N GLY A 32 2.50 -6.93 6.97
CA GLY A 32 1.76 -8.18 7.11
C GLY A 32 2.59 -9.25 7.83
N VAL A 33 3.82 -9.49 7.37
CA VAL A 33 4.77 -10.40 8.04
C VAL A 33 5.02 -9.96 9.49
N ALA A 34 5.22 -8.67 9.74
CA ALA A 34 5.42 -8.13 11.08
C ALA A 34 4.22 -8.37 12.03
N VAL A 35 2.98 -8.33 11.53
CA VAL A 35 1.79 -8.71 12.31
C VAL A 35 1.88 -10.19 12.70
N PHE A 36 2.19 -11.07 11.75
CA PHE A 36 2.27 -12.52 11.97
C PHE A 36 3.39 -12.91 12.93
N THR A 37 4.55 -12.27 12.86
CA THR A 37 5.65 -12.51 13.81
C THR A 37 5.42 -11.85 15.17
N GLY A 38 4.28 -11.18 15.38
CA GLY A 38 3.96 -10.46 16.61
C GLY A 38 4.89 -9.27 16.88
N ARG A 39 5.55 -8.72 15.85
CA ARG A 39 6.49 -7.59 16.01
C ARG A 39 5.76 -6.36 16.57
N PHE A 40 4.52 -6.13 16.13
CA PHE A 40 3.72 -5.02 16.65
C PHE A 40 3.31 -5.20 18.12
N SER A 41 3.59 -6.33 18.79
CA SER A 41 3.46 -6.45 20.25
C SER A 41 4.39 -5.51 21.04
N LYS A 42 5.44 -4.98 20.38
CA LYS A 42 6.37 -3.99 20.93
C LYS A 42 6.11 -2.57 20.42
N PHE A 43 4.92 -2.32 19.84
CA PHE A 43 4.57 -1.03 19.23
C PHE A 43 4.88 0.14 20.17
N GLN A 44 5.76 1.01 19.70
CA GLN A 44 6.04 2.31 20.30
C GLN A 44 5.34 3.38 19.47
N SER A 45 4.91 4.47 20.10
CA SER A 45 4.29 5.59 19.37
C SER A 45 5.24 6.22 18.32
N SER A 46 6.55 6.02 18.49
CA SER A 46 7.62 6.44 17.58
C SER A 46 7.98 5.40 16.50
N ASP A 47 7.25 4.28 16.38
CA ASP A 47 7.51 3.28 15.35
C ASP A 47 6.96 3.74 14.00
N TRP A 48 7.80 4.48 13.26
CA TRP A 48 7.48 5.01 11.94
C TRP A 48 7.06 3.92 10.95
N PHE A 49 7.69 2.75 11.00
CA PHE A 49 7.34 1.64 10.11
C PHE A 49 5.91 1.16 10.36
N ALA A 50 5.52 1.06 11.63
CA ALA A 50 4.19 0.61 11.99
C ALA A 50 3.10 1.59 11.55
N TRP A 51 3.35 2.90 11.70
CA TRP A 51 2.46 3.93 11.17
C TRP A 51 2.41 3.92 9.65
N SER A 52 3.55 3.82 8.96
CA SER A 52 3.59 3.70 7.50
C SER A 52 2.79 2.49 7.01
N PHE A 53 2.89 1.34 7.68
CA PHE A 53 2.09 0.17 7.37
C PHE A 53 0.60 0.42 7.55
N ILE A 54 0.17 0.93 8.71
CA ILE A 54 -1.24 1.18 9.01
C ILE A 54 -1.82 2.17 7.99
N THR A 55 -1.12 3.26 7.71
CA THR A 55 -1.56 4.26 6.73
C THR A 55 -1.63 3.67 5.33
N ALA A 56 -0.60 2.96 4.87
CA ALA A 56 -0.58 2.34 3.54
C ALA A 56 -1.72 1.30 3.38
N ALA A 57 -1.88 0.41 4.36
CA ALA A 57 -2.94 -0.60 4.36
C ALA A 57 -4.34 0.02 4.40
N ALA A 58 -4.56 1.03 5.24
CA ALA A 58 -5.84 1.74 5.31
C ALA A 58 -6.14 2.48 4.01
N SER A 59 -5.19 3.23 3.46
CA SER A 59 -5.36 3.94 2.19
C SER A 59 -5.64 2.98 1.03
N GLN A 60 -4.99 1.82 0.98
CA GLN A 60 -5.23 0.81 -0.05
C GLN A 60 -6.65 0.21 0.07
N LEU A 61 -7.12 -0.08 1.28
CA LEU A 61 -8.48 -0.59 1.50
C LEU A 61 -9.54 0.46 1.18
N ILE A 62 -9.32 1.72 1.59
CA ILE A 62 -10.21 2.84 1.25
C ILE A 62 -10.26 2.99 -0.27
N SER A 63 -9.10 3.03 -0.94
CA SER A 63 -9.02 3.08 -2.40
C SER A 63 -9.82 1.96 -3.05
N LEU A 64 -9.67 0.73 -2.58
CA LEU A 64 -10.36 -0.43 -3.11
C LEU A 64 -11.89 -0.29 -2.99
N VAL A 65 -12.37 0.21 -1.85
CA VAL A 65 -13.81 0.42 -1.62
C VAL A 65 -14.39 1.51 -2.53
N PHE A 66 -13.67 2.61 -2.73
CA PHE A 66 -14.20 3.75 -3.50
C PHE A 66 -14.02 3.60 -5.02
N THR A 67 -12.96 2.95 -5.48
CA THR A 67 -12.60 2.92 -6.90
C THR A 67 -12.63 1.53 -7.53
N GLY A 68 -12.95 0.49 -6.74
CA GLY A 68 -12.90 -0.90 -7.19
C GLY A 68 -11.48 -1.42 -7.45
N GLY A 69 -10.45 -0.63 -7.12
CA GLY A 69 -9.05 -0.97 -7.36
C GLY A 69 -8.09 -0.06 -6.58
N CYS A 70 -6.79 -0.10 -6.95
CA CYS A 70 -5.82 0.83 -6.41
C CYS A 70 -5.77 2.09 -7.28
N VAL A 71 -6.02 3.26 -6.69
CA VAL A 71 -5.98 4.57 -7.34
C VAL A 71 -4.64 4.82 -8.03
N LEU A 72 -3.54 4.35 -7.45
CA LEU A 72 -2.21 4.50 -8.06
C LEU A 72 -2.10 3.76 -9.39
N THR A 73 -2.71 2.57 -9.49
CA THR A 73 -2.78 1.82 -10.75
C THR A 73 -3.59 2.56 -11.81
N GLN A 74 -4.70 3.19 -11.39
CA GLN A 74 -5.54 3.98 -12.30
C GLN A 74 -4.80 5.20 -12.81
N TRP A 75 -4.15 5.96 -11.92
CA TRP A 75 -3.34 7.12 -12.30
C TRP A 75 -2.17 6.74 -13.21
N GLU A 76 -1.52 5.61 -12.94
CA GLU A 76 -0.48 5.10 -13.82
C GLU A 76 -1.02 4.80 -15.22
N LYS A 77 -2.16 4.09 -15.30
CA LYS A 77 -2.82 3.77 -16.56
C LYS A 77 -3.17 5.03 -17.33
N ASP A 78 -3.76 6.02 -16.68
CA ASP A 78 -4.15 7.28 -17.29
C ASP A 78 -2.94 8.05 -17.82
N LEU A 79 -1.83 8.08 -17.07
CA LEU A 79 -0.60 8.72 -17.52
C LEU A 79 0.01 7.98 -18.72
N ARG A 80 0.05 6.65 -18.71
CA ARG A 80 0.56 5.86 -19.84
C ARG A 80 -0.31 6.05 -21.09
N LEU A 81 -1.64 6.04 -20.94
CA LEU A 81 -2.55 6.32 -22.05
C LEU A 81 -2.39 7.76 -22.59
N SER A 82 -2.24 8.75 -21.71
CA SER A 82 -2.04 10.14 -22.11
C SER A 82 -0.74 10.38 -22.89
N SER A 83 0.24 9.49 -22.73
CA SER A 83 1.50 9.52 -23.49
C SER A 83 1.43 8.84 -24.86
N GLY A 84 0.27 8.31 -25.26
CA GLY A 84 0.09 7.62 -26.54
C GLY A 84 0.58 6.17 -26.55
N MET A 85 0.93 5.60 -25.39
CA MET A 85 1.22 4.17 -25.31
C MET A 85 -0.09 3.38 -25.34
N ALA A 86 -0.28 2.58 -26.39
CA ALA A 86 -1.31 1.56 -26.41
C ALA A 86 -0.93 0.47 -25.41
N THR A 87 -1.56 0.46 -24.24
CA THR A 87 -1.28 -0.51 -23.20
C THR A 87 -2.43 -1.49 -23.07
N ASP A 88 -2.13 -2.79 -23.21
CA ASP A 88 -3.01 -3.89 -22.80
C ASP A 88 -2.91 -4.05 -21.27
N TYR A 89 -3.20 -2.95 -20.58
CA TYR A 89 -2.86 -2.75 -19.17
C TYR A 89 -3.83 -3.54 -18.28
N LYS A 90 -3.29 -4.47 -17.49
CA LYS A 90 -4.09 -5.32 -16.61
C LYS A 90 -4.78 -4.53 -15.49
N MET A 91 -5.82 -5.12 -14.90
CA MET A 91 -6.69 -4.44 -13.92
C MET A 91 -5.96 -4.09 -12.62
N THR A 92 -4.97 -4.88 -12.18
CA THR A 92 -4.23 -4.63 -10.95
C THR A 92 -2.72 -4.48 -11.16
N PHE A 93 -2.06 -3.75 -10.25
CA PHE A 93 -0.60 -3.53 -10.27
C PHE A 93 0.17 -4.85 -10.20
N LEU A 94 -0.30 -5.80 -9.40
CA LEU A 94 0.37 -7.09 -9.23
C LEU A 94 0.21 -7.97 -10.45
N GLU A 95 -0.95 -7.96 -11.10
CA GLU A 95 -1.11 -8.69 -12.38
C GLU A 95 -0.21 -8.12 -13.48
N GLN A 96 -0.01 -6.80 -13.48
CA GLN A 96 0.83 -6.10 -14.46
C GLN A 96 2.32 -6.36 -14.23
N TYR A 97 2.80 -6.22 -12.99
CA TYR A 97 4.23 -6.24 -12.67
C TYR A 97 4.74 -7.55 -12.07
N LEU A 98 3.85 -8.42 -11.58
CA LEU A 98 4.17 -9.71 -10.99
C LEU A 98 3.28 -10.83 -11.59
N PRO A 99 3.33 -11.05 -12.91
CA PRO A 99 2.44 -11.99 -13.60
C PRO A 99 2.67 -13.46 -13.23
N PHE A 100 3.76 -13.76 -12.52
CA PHE A 100 4.05 -15.10 -12.00
C PHE A 100 3.25 -15.44 -10.73
N LEU A 101 2.59 -14.44 -10.11
CA LEU A 101 1.76 -14.69 -8.94
C LEU A 101 0.44 -15.34 -9.36
N PRO A 102 -0.01 -16.40 -8.67
CA PRO A 102 -1.26 -17.04 -8.99
C PRO A 102 -2.45 -16.14 -8.64
N SER A 103 -3.52 -16.19 -9.44
CA SER A 103 -4.69 -15.31 -9.29
C SER A 103 -5.33 -15.42 -7.91
N TRP A 104 -5.44 -16.63 -7.34
CA TRP A 104 -5.99 -16.83 -6.00
C TRP A 104 -5.27 -16.03 -4.91
N LEU A 105 -3.97 -15.79 -5.08
CA LEU A 105 -3.20 -15.00 -4.14
C LEU A 105 -3.50 -13.52 -4.31
N ILE A 106 -3.55 -13.03 -5.56
CA ILE A 106 -3.88 -11.64 -5.91
C ILE A 106 -5.28 -11.28 -5.40
N ASP A 107 -6.26 -12.16 -5.65
CA ASP A 107 -7.64 -12.01 -5.19
C ASP A 107 -7.76 -12.03 -3.65
N GLY A 108 -6.83 -12.72 -2.97
CA GLY A 108 -6.77 -12.80 -1.52
C GLY A 108 -6.16 -11.58 -0.83
N ILE A 109 -5.42 -10.72 -1.53
CA ILE A 109 -4.69 -9.60 -0.91
C ILE A 109 -5.58 -8.61 -0.17
N PRO A 110 -6.76 -8.21 -0.67
CA PRO A 110 -7.66 -7.35 0.10
C PRO A 110 -8.00 -7.92 1.48
N MET A 111 -8.32 -9.21 1.54
CA MET A 111 -8.65 -9.91 2.79
C MET A 111 -7.43 -10.05 3.70
N LEU A 112 -6.26 -10.40 3.14
CA LEU A 112 -5.01 -10.47 3.91
C LEU A 112 -4.61 -9.11 4.47
N THR A 113 -4.77 -8.04 3.70
CA THR A 113 -4.47 -6.66 4.10
C THR A 113 -5.41 -6.20 5.21
N LEU A 114 -6.70 -6.50 5.09
CA LEU A 114 -7.70 -6.24 6.13
C LEU A 114 -7.39 -7.01 7.41
N GLY A 115 -7.11 -8.30 7.31
CA GLY A 115 -6.75 -9.15 8.45
C GLY A 115 -5.49 -8.65 9.16
N ALA A 116 -4.45 -8.26 8.40
CA ALA A 116 -3.23 -7.69 8.94
C ALA A 116 -3.49 -6.34 9.63
N LEU A 117 -4.31 -5.47 9.05
CA LEU A 117 -4.69 -4.19 9.64
C LEU A 117 -5.44 -4.39 10.98
N ILE A 118 -6.43 -5.29 11.00
CA ILE A 118 -7.15 -5.66 12.22
C ILE A 118 -6.18 -6.23 13.27
N GLY A 119 -5.30 -7.14 12.87
CA GLY A 119 -4.28 -7.73 13.74
C GLY A 119 -3.36 -6.67 14.35
N ALA A 120 -2.90 -5.70 13.56
CA ALA A 120 -2.09 -4.58 14.05
C ALA A 120 -2.87 -3.72 15.07
N CYS A 121 -4.13 -3.39 14.79
CA CYS A 121 -4.99 -2.64 15.71
C CYS A 121 -5.23 -3.38 17.04
N ILE A 122 -5.48 -4.70 16.99
CA ILE A 122 -5.65 -5.53 18.19
C ILE A 122 -4.35 -5.55 19.01
N GLN A 123 -3.21 -5.80 18.37
CA GLN A 123 -1.91 -5.80 19.05
C GLN A 123 -1.64 -4.45 19.73
N PHE A 124 -1.92 -3.34 19.04
CA PHE A 124 -1.81 -1.99 19.60
C PHE A 124 -2.71 -1.78 20.84
N PHE A 125 -3.99 -2.17 20.75
CA PHE A 125 -4.94 -2.03 21.85
C PHE A 125 -4.53 -2.85 23.08
N LEU A 126 -4.08 -4.09 22.88
CA LEU A 126 -3.61 -4.96 23.96
C LEU A 126 -2.40 -4.37 24.70
N ILE A 127 -1.48 -3.72 23.99
CA ILE A 127 -0.32 -3.03 24.61
C ILE A 127 -0.77 -1.85 25.46
N ARG A 128 -1.67 -1.02 24.93
CA ARG A 128 -2.20 0.13 25.70
C ARG A 128 -2.86 -0.31 26.99
N LYS A 129 -3.70 -1.36 26.94
CA LYS A 129 -4.34 -1.93 28.12
C LYS A 129 -3.31 -2.45 29.14
N ARG A 130 -2.28 -3.18 28.68
CA ARG A 130 -1.19 -3.67 29.56
C ARG A 130 -0.38 -2.53 30.22
N LYS A 131 -0.13 -1.44 29.50
CA LYS A 131 0.59 -0.27 30.06
C LYS A 131 -0.25 0.47 31.10
N GLN A 132 -1.56 0.60 30.90
CA GLN A 132 -2.47 1.22 31.88
C GLN A 132 -2.51 0.43 33.19
N LEU A 133 -2.62 -0.90 33.12
CA LEU A 133 -2.65 -1.77 34.31
C LEU A 133 -1.33 -1.78 35.12
N ARG A 134 -0.22 -1.26 34.57
CA ARG A 134 1.10 -1.26 35.22
C ARG A 134 1.49 0.09 35.82
N ARG A 135 0.64 1.12 35.76
CA ARG A 135 0.88 2.37 36.49
C ARG A 135 0.33 2.20 37.91
N PRO A 136 1.18 2.04 38.95
CA PRO A 136 0.72 2.15 40.33
C PRO A 136 0.24 3.60 40.57
N GLU A 137 -0.87 3.72 41.28
CA GLU A 137 -1.39 5.00 41.78
C GLU A 137 -0.41 5.67 42.76
#